data_AF-A0A645CTT4-F1
#
_entry.id   AF-A0A645CTT4-F1
#
_cell.length_a   1.000
_cell.length_b   1.000
_cell.length_c   1.000
_cell.angle_alpha   90.00
_cell.angle_beta   90.00
_cell.angle_gamma   90.00
#
_symmetry.space_group_name_H-M   'P 1'
#
loop_
_entity.id
_entity.type
_entity.pdbx_description
1 polymer ?
#
loop_
_entity_poly.entity_id
_entity_poly.type
_entity_poly.pdbx_seq_one_letter_code
_entity_poly.pdbx_strand_id
1 'polypeptide(L)'
;MGTRDILESQQGCRIAPDDPALFATVVGQLLQDQATLQALGREARRYARTWRTETLSGRLVELYGSWISNHQAARGRLHPA
;
A
#
# COMPACT_ATOMS: atom_id res chain seq x y z
N MET A 1 -5.09 -4.94 9.29
CA MET A 1 -4.16 -5.33 8.21
C MET A 1 -4.36 -6.80 7.92
N GLY A 2 -5.12 -7.09 6.87
CA GLY A 2 -5.24 -8.42 6.29
C GLY A 2 -4.74 -8.45 4.85
N THR A 3 -4.65 -9.63 4.27
CA THR A 3 -4.27 -9.84 2.87
C THR A 3 -5.10 -8.99 1.90
N ARG A 4 -6.38 -8.76 2.21
CA ARG A 4 -7.25 -7.88 1.42
C ARG A 4 -6.73 -6.44 1.37
N ASP A 5 -6.40 -5.84 2.52
CA ASP A 5 -5.93 -4.45 2.60
C ASP A 5 -4.67 -4.21 1.74
N ILE A 6 -3.85 -5.25 1.57
CA ILE A 6 -2.62 -5.20 0.77
C ILE A 6 -2.93 -5.43 -0.71
N LEU A 7 -3.76 -6.44 -1.03
CA LEU A 7 -3.94 -6.91 -2.40
C LEU A 7 -5.11 -6.26 -3.15
N GLU A 8 -6.02 -5.54 -2.48
CA GLU A 8 -7.20 -4.91 -3.10
C GLU A 8 -6.84 -3.90 -4.19
N SER A 9 -5.69 -3.24 -4.06
CA SER A 9 -5.14 -2.35 -5.09
C SER A 9 -4.70 -3.07 -6.38
N GLN A 10 -4.67 -4.41 -6.35
CA GLN A 10 -4.22 -5.31 -7.42
C GLN A 10 -2.84 -4.98 -7.99
N GLN A 11 -1.99 -4.30 -7.21
CA GLN A 11 -0.66 -3.93 -7.65
C GLN A 11 0.28 -5.13 -7.64
N GLY A 12 0.49 -5.70 -8.81
CA GLY A 12 1.31 -6.89 -9.01
C GLY A 12 0.64 -8.21 -8.65
N CYS A 13 -0.69 -8.25 -8.60
CA CYS A 13 -1.44 -9.50 -8.48
C CYS A 13 -2.70 -9.51 -9.36
N ARG A 14 -3.37 -10.66 -9.40
CA ARG A 14 -4.72 -10.85 -9.96
C ARG A 14 -5.56 -11.51 -8.88
N ILE A 15 -6.72 -10.93 -8.60
CA ILE A 15 -7.67 -11.53 -7.65
C ILE A 15 -8.57 -12.47 -8.44
N ALA A 16 -8.53 -13.75 -8.11
CA ALA A 16 -9.46 -14.74 -8.63
C ALA A 16 -10.68 -14.85 -7.71
N PRO A 17 -11.83 -15.32 -8.24
CA PRO A 17 -12.95 -15.76 -7.41
C PRO A 17 -12.53 -16.87 -6.44
N ASP A 18 -13.27 -17.01 -5.34
CA ASP A 18 -13.09 -18.10 -4.36
C ASP A 18 -13.68 -19.42 -4.88
N ASP A 19 -13.14 -19.87 -6.00
CA ASP A 19 -13.48 -21.11 -6.69
C ASP A 19 -12.19 -21.70 -7.29
N PRO A 20 -11.85 -22.97 -7.00
CA PRO A 20 -10.60 -23.56 -7.48
C PRO A 20 -10.46 -23.62 -9.01
N ALA A 21 -11.54 -23.83 -9.75
CA ALA A 21 -11.50 -23.92 -11.20
C ALA A 21 -11.30 -22.55 -11.85
N LEU A 22 -11.96 -21.51 -11.30
CA LEU A 22 -11.77 -20.13 -11.72
C LEU A 22 -10.37 -19.62 -11.36
N PHE A 23 -9.85 -19.97 -10.18
CA PHE A 23 -8.47 -19.71 -9.81
C PHE A 23 -7.47 -20.33 -10.79
N ALA A 24 -7.63 -21.62 -11.10
CA ALA A 24 -6.76 -22.32 -12.05
C ALA A 24 -6.79 -21.66 -13.45
N THR A 25 -7.97 -21.20 -13.88
CA THR A 25 -8.13 -20.47 -15.14
C THR A 25 -7.31 -19.17 -15.16
N VAL A 26 -7.41 -18.36 -14.10
CA VAL A 26 -6.65 -17.10 -13.97
C VAL A 26 -5.14 -17.36 -13.95
N VAL A 27 -4.69 -18.37 -13.20
CA VAL A 27 -3.27 -18.76 -13.15
C VAL A 27 -2.80 -19.22 -14.53
N GLY A 28 -3.56 -20.07 -15.22
CA GLY A 28 -3.22 -20.57 -16.55
C GLY A 28 -3.06 -19.44 -17.56
N GLN A 29 -4.00 -18.49 -17.61
CA GLN A 29 -3.92 -17.31 -18.46
C GLN A 29 -2.67 -16.48 -18.17
N LEU A 30 -2.35 -16.30 -16.88
CA LEU A 30 -1.19 -15.52 -16.47
C LEU A 30 0.15 -16.21 -16.85
N LEU A 31 0.23 -17.54 -16.70
CA LEU A 31 1.41 -18.31 -17.06
C LEU A 31 1.62 -18.40 -18.58
N GLN A 32 0.55 -18.30 -19.37
CA GLN A 32 0.63 -18.26 -20.83
C GLN A 32 1.14 -16.90 -21.35
N ASP A 33 0.93 -15.81 -20.61
CA ASP A 33 1.44 -14.47 -20.94
C ASP A 33 2.62 -14.08 -20.02
N GLN A 34 3.82 -14.48 -20.45
CA GLN A 34 5.06 -14.19 -19.74
C GLN A 34 5.31 -12.69 -19.58
N ALA A 35 4.89 -11.85 -20.53
CA ALA A 35 5.11 -10.41 -20.47
C ALA A 35 4.28 -9.79 -19.34
N THR A 36 3.01 -10.17 -19.25
CA THR A 36 2.12 -9.77 -18.16
C THR A 36 2.61 -10.29 -16.81
N LEU A 37 3.04 -11.55 -16.72
CA LEU A 37 3.61 -12.11 -15.49
C LEU A 37 4.81 -11.31 -14.98
N GLN A 38 5.75 -10.96 -15.87
CA GLN A 38 6.92 -10.16 -15.50
C GLN A 38 6.55 -8.71 -15.12
N ALA A 39 5.55 -8.13 -15.78
CA ALA A 39 5.02 -6.83 -15.42
C ALA A 39 4.45 -6.83 -13.99
N LEU A 40 3.63 -7.81 -13.64
CA LEU A 40 3.09 -7.97 -12.29
C LEU A 40 4.19 -8.15 -11.26
N GLY A 41 5.22 -8.98 -11.53
CA GLY A 41 6.34 -9.14 -10.61
C GLY A 41 7.14 -7.84 -10.37
N ARG A 42 7.26 -6.97 -11.38
CA ARG A 42 7.88 -5.64 -11.21
C ARG A 42 6.99 -4.70 -10.40
N GLU A 43 5.69 -4.72 -10.65
CA GLU A 43 4.70 -3.91 -9.95
C GLU A 43 4.61 -4.31 -8.47
N ALA A 44 4.51 -5.60 -8.16
CA ALA A 44 4.47 -6.13 -6.80
C ALA A 44 5.67 -5.64 -5.97
N ARG A 45 6.89 -5.74 -6.53
CA ARG A 45 8.11 -5.24 -5.87
C ARG A 45 8.10 -3.73 -5.68
N ARG A 46 7.55 -2.97 -6.62
CA ARG A 46 7.42 -1.51 -6.50
C ARG A 46 6.45 -1.15 -5.39
N TYR A 47 5.29 -1.81 -5.35
CA TYR A 47 4.29 -1.60 -4.32
C TYR A 47 4.80 -1.98 -2.94
N ALA A 48 5.42 -3.16 -2.79
CA ALA A 48 6.01 -3.60 -1.54
C ALA A 48 7.04 -2.60 -0.97
N ARG A 49 7.79 -1.89 -1.82
CA ARG A 49 8.72 -0.84 -1.36
C ARG A 49 8.02 0.34 -0.68
N THR A 50 6.75 0.61 -0.99
CA THR A 50 5.98 1.68 -0.33
C THR A 50 5.61 1.34 1.12
N TRP A 51 5.67 0.06 1.48
CA TRP A 51 5.42 -0.46 2.82
C TRP A 51 6.68 -0.61 3.66
N ARG A 52 7.83 -0.10 3.18
CA ARG A 52 9.09 -0.13 3.95
C ARG A 52 8.94 0.61 5.26
N THR A 53 9.59 0.09 6.29
CA THR A 53 9.59 0.67 7.64
C THR A 53 9.99 2.14 7.60
N GLU A 54 10.99 2.51 6.81
CA GLU A 54 11.44 3.90 6.68
C GLU A 54 10.37 4.81 6.07
N THR A 55 9.62 4.32 5.08
CA THR A 55 8.53 5.07 4.45
C THR A 55 7.37 5.27 5.41
N LEU A 56 6.97 4.21 6.13
CA LEU A 56 5.85 4.27 7.05
C LEU A 56 6.19 5.05 8.33
N SER A 57 7.40 4.90 8.87
CA SER A 57 7.86 5.66 10.04
C SER A 57 8.03 7.14 9.70
N GLY A 58 8.52 7.47 8.50
CA GLY A 58 8.57 8.86 8.02
C GLY A 58 7.20 9.54 8.02
N ARG A 59 6.16 8.85 7.55
CA ARG A 59 4.77 9.36 7.61
C ARG A 59 4.29 9.61 9.04
N LEU A 60 4.69 8.77 9.99
CA LEU A 60 4.36 8.99 11.41
C LEU A 60 5.08 10.23 11.96
N VAL A 61 6.35 10.42 11.62
CA VAL A 61 7.12 11.61 12.04
C VAL A 61 6.47 12.87 11.49
N GLU A 62 6.10 12.90 10.21
CA GLU A 62 5.40 14.03 9.60
C GLU A 62 4.06 14.31 10.30
N LEU A 63 3.27 13.26 10.55
CA LEU A 63 1.99 13.38 11.24
C LEU A 63 2.15 13.97 12.64
N TYR A 64 3.04 13.41 13.47
CA TYR A 64 3.26 13.90 14.83
C TYR A 64 3.86 15.31 14.84
N GLY A 65 4.78 15.62 13.92
CA GLY A 65 5.31 16.96 13.75
C GLY A 65 4.20 17.99 13.47
N SER A 66 3.31 17.69 12.52
CA SER A 66 2.18 18.55 12.18
C SER A 66 1.23 18.77 13.37
N TRP A 67 0.98 17.72 14.16
CA TRP A 67 0.12 17.78 15.32
C TRP A 67 0.71 18.67 16.42
N ILE A 68 2.00 18.52 16.70
CA ILE A 68 2.73 19.35 17.68
C ILE A 68 2.69 20.82 17.24
N SER A 69 3.03 21.13 15.98
CA SER A 69 3.02 22.50 15.47
C SER A 69 1.65 23.15 15.56
N ASN A 70 0.59 22.44 15.17
CA ASN A 70 -0.78 22.94 15.27
C ASN A 70 -1.19 23.21 16.72
N HIS A 71 -0.81 22.32 17.64
CA HIS A 71 -1.15 22.46 19.06
C HIS A 71 -0.40 23.62 19.72
N GLN A 72 0.86 23.86 19.35
CA GLN A 72 1.63 25.03 19.79
C GLN A 72 1.01 26.33 19.28
N ALA A 73 0.62 26.38 17.99
CA ALA A 73 -0.04 27.54 17.41
C ALA A 73 -1.38 27.84 18.09
N ALA A 74 -2.17 26.82 18.42
CA ALA A 74 -3.44 26.98 19.15
C ALA A 74 -3.22 27.50 20.58
N ARG A 75 -2.20 26.98 21.29
CA ARG A 75 -1.85 27.44 22.65
C ARG A 75 -1.31 28.87 22.67
N GLY A 76 -0.51 29.26 21.69
CA GLY A 76 0.01 30.64 21.55
C GLY A 76 -1.09 31.67 21.29
N ARG A 77 -2.21 31.30 20.66
CA ARG A 77 -3.37 32.19 20.47
C ARG A 77 -4.21 32.39 21.73
N LEU A 78 -4.14 31.48 22.70
CA LEU A 78 -4.89 31.53 23.96
C LEU A 78 -4.16 32.33 25.06
N HIS A 79 -2.90 32.67 24.87
CA HIS A 79 -2.15 33.64 25.69
C HIS A 79 -1.62 34.77 24.81
N PRO A 80 -2.46 35.72 24.40
CA PRO A 80 -1.98 36.97 23.82
C PRO A 80 -1.28 37.78 24.93
N ALA A 81 -0.07 38.25 24.65
CA ALA A 81 0.67 39.18 25.50
C ALA A 81 -0.02 40.54 25.60
#